data_AF-V8ND15-F1
#
_entry.id   AF-V8ND15-F1
#
_cell.length_a   1.000
_cell.length_b   1.000
_cell.length_c   1.000
_cell.angle_alpha   90.00
_cell.angle_beta   90.00
_cell.angle_gamma   90.00
#
_symmetry.space_group_name_H-M   'P 1'
#
loop_
_entity.id
_entity.type
_entity.pdbx_description
1 polymer ?
#
loop_
_entity_poly.entity_id
_entity_poly.type
_entity_poly.pdbx_seq_one_letter_code
_entity_poly.pdbx_strand_id
1 'polypeptide(L)' 'MKKSPEIITLSCYSLTFMRFAYKVQPRNWLLFACHFTNEIAQLIQGGRLIKH' A
#
# COMPACT_ATOMS: atom_id res chain seq x y z
N MET A 1 -12.84 -19.19 -4.21
CA MET A 1 -11.96 -18.00 -4.20
C MET A 1 -12.32 -17.12 -3.01
N LYS A 2 -11.64 -17.30 -1.87
CA LYS A 2 -11.79 -16.42 -0.71
C LYS A 2 -11.20 -15.08 -1.13
N LYS A 3 -12.01 -14.07 -1.46
CA LYS A 3 -11.51 -12.74 -1.81
C LYS A 3 -10.73 -12.24 -0.61
N SER A 4 -9.40 -12.26 -0.65
CA SER A 4 -8.57 -11.88 0.49
C SER A 4 -8.88 -10.44 0.88
N PRO A 5 -9.68 -10.21 1.95
CA PRO A 5 -10.00 -8.85 2.39
C PRO A 5 -8.73 -8.12 2.85
N GLU A 6 -7.68 -8.90 3.14
CA GLU A 6 -6.38 -8.47 3.62
C GLU A 6 -5.67 -7.52 2.67
N ILE A 7 -5.78 -7.69 1.34
CA ILE A 7 -5.15 -6.77 0.38
C ILE A 7 -5.83 -5.40 0.46
N ILE A 8 -7.16 -5.38 0.50
CA ILE A 8 -7.94 -4.13 0.60
C ILE A 8 -7.64 -3.44 1.94
N THR A 9 -7.59 -4.20 3.03
CA THR A 9 -7.26 -3.67 4.36
C THR A 9 -5.85 -3.11 4.42
N LEU A 10 -4.84 -3.80 3.88
CA LEU A 10 -3.46 -3.30 3.86
C LEU A 10 -3.34 -2.05 2.99
N SER A 11 -3.99 -2.03 1.81
CA SER A 11 -3.99 -0.87 0.92
C SER A 11 -4.62 0.37 1.54
N CYS A 12 -5.78 0.22 2.19
CA CYS A 12 -6.39 1.34 2.92
C CYS A 12 -5.50 1.86 4.04
N TYR A 13 -4.86 0.96 4.80
CA TYR A 13 -3.95 1.34 5.87
C TYR A 13 -2.73 2.10 5.34
N SER A 14 -2.06 1.57 4.31
CA SER A 14 -0.86 2.17 3.69
C SER A 14 -1.14 3.56 3.10
N LEU A 15 -2.33 3.76 2.49
CA LEU A 15 -2.79 5.06 2.00
C LEU A 15 -2.96 6.10 3.12
N THR A 16 -3.48 5.70 4.28
CA THR A 16 -3.62 6.60 5.44
C THR A 16 -2.25 7.06 5.95
N PHE A 17 -1.27 6.14 6.02
CA PHE A 17 0.12 6.47 6.40
C PHE A 17 0.82 7.38 5.38
N MET A 18 0.62 7.15 4.08
CA MET A 18 1.16 8.04 3.04
C MET A 18 0.57 9.46 3.14
N ARG A 19 -0.73 9.59 3.43
CA ARG A 19 -1.36 10.90 3.60
C ARG A 19 -0.82 11.64 4.84
N PHE A 20 -0.53 10.91 5.91
CA PHE A 20 0.14 11.46 7.09
C PHE A 20 1.57 11.90 6.76
N ALA A 21 2.36 11.06 6.09
CA ALA A 21 3.74 11.38 5.69
C ALA A 21 3.83 12.63 4.77
N TYR A 22 2.79 12.88 3.96
CA TYR A 22 2.67 14.07 3.12
C TYR A 22 2.24 15.33 3.91
N LYS A 23 1.41 15.18 4.95
CA LYS A 23 0.89 16.32 5.73
C LYS A 23 1.78 16.73 6.90
N VAL A 24 2.57 15.82 7.46
CA VAL A 24 3.49 16.13 8.56
C VAL A 24 4.65 17.01 8.07
N GLN A 25 5.05 18.02 8.86
CA GLN A 25 6.20 18.87 8.56
C GLN A 25 7.31 18.67 9.61
N PRO A 26 8.57 18.44 9.18
CA PRO A 26 9.03 18.32 7.79
C PRO A 26 8.50 17.06 7.08
N ARG A 27 8.21 17.17 5.77
CA ARG A 27 7.61 16.10 4.97
C ARG A 27 8.56 14.91 4.83
N ASN A 28 8.09 13.72 5.15
CA ASN A 28 8.89 12.50 5.11
C ASN A 28 8.68 11.72 3.80
N TRP A 29 9.35 12.19 2.75
CA TRP A 29 9.24 11.64 1.39
C TRP A 29 9.80 10.21 1.26
N LEU A 30 10.77 9.82 2.10
CA LEU A 30 11.34 8.48 2.12
C LEU A 30 10.29 7.44 2.56
N LEU A 31 9.56 7.74 3.63
CA LEU A 31 8.48 6.89 4.12
C LEU A 31 7.34 6.80 3.09
N PHE A 32 6.97 7.93 2.47
CA PHE A 32 5.98 7.94 1.40
C PHE A 32 6.38 7.04 0.22
N ALA A 33 7.62 7.18 -0.28
CA ALA A 33 8.12 6.39 -1.40
C ALA A 33 8.14 4.88 -1.07
N CYS A 34 8.59 4.51 0.13
CA CYS A 34 8.61 3.12 0.60
C CYS A 34 7.20 2.50 0.63
N HIS A 35 6.22 3.20 1.21
CA HIS A 35 4.84 2.73 1.26
C HIS A 35 4.22 2.62 -0.14
N PHE A 36 4.54 3.56 -1.04
CA PHE A 36 4.07 3.53 -2.42
C PHE A 36 4.63 2.33 -3.20
N THR A 37 5.93 2.03 -3.08
CA THR A 37 6.53 0.87 -3.73
C THR A 37 6.00 -0.45 -3.17
N ASN A 38 5.76 -0.53 -1.86
CA ASN A 38 5.23 -1.73 -1.21
C ASN A 38 3.78 -2.02 -1.64
N GLU A 39 2.94 -1.00 -1.77
CA GLU A 39 1.57 -1.14 -2.31
C GLU A 39 1.56 -1.64 -3.75
N ILE A 40 2.44 -1.09 -4.61
CA ILE A 40 2.56 -1.55 -5.99
C ILE A 40 2.99 -3.02 -6.05
N ALA A 41 3.97 -3.41 -5.24
CA ALA A 41 4.43 -4.80 -5.18
C ALA A 41 3.32 -5.75 -4.70
N GLN A 42 2.53 -5.34 -3.70
CA GLN A 42 1.40 -6.11 -3.19
C GLN A 42 0.27 -6.24 -4.21
N LEU A 43 -0.05 -5.19 -4.97
CA LEU A 43 -1.03 -5.24 -6.05
C LEU A 43 -0.59 -6.15 -7.20
N ILE A 44 0.70 -6.10 -7.58
CA ILE A 44 1.26 -6.96 -8.62
C ILE A 44 1.25 -8.43 -8.18
N GLN A 45 1.66 -8.73 -6.95
CA GLN A 45 1.64 -10.09 -6.41
C GLN A 45 0.21 -10.60 -6.20
N GLY A 46 -0.71 -9.76 -5.69
CA GLY A 46 -2.13 -10.09 -5.57
C GLY A 46 -2.78 -10.35 -6.93
N GLY A 47 -2.45 -9.54 -7.95
CA GLY A 47 -2.91 -9.77 -9.33
C GLY A 47 -2.36 -11.06 -9.94
N ARG A 48 -1.12 -11.43 -9.61
CA ARG A 48 -0.53 -12.72 -10.00
C ARG A 48 -1.20 -13.90 -9.29
N LEU A 49 -1.53 -13.77 -8.00
CA LEU A 49 -2.22 -14.79 -7.21
C LEU A 49 -3.66 -15.06 -7.70
N ILE A 50 -4.34 -14.05 -8.24
CA ILE A 50 -5.69 -14.19 -8.83
C ILE A 50 -5.64 -14.91 -10.19
N LYS A 51 -4.50 -14.86 -10.88
CA LYS A 51 -4.30 -15.45 -12.21
C LYS A 51 -3.93 -16.95 -12.16
N HIS A 52 -3.62 -17.47 -10.97
CA HIS A 52 -3.44 -18.89 -10.69
C HIS A 52 -4.71 -19.47 -10.04
#